data_AF-A0A432QMD9-F1
#
_entry.id   AF-A0A432QMD9-F1
#
_cell.length_a   1.000
_cell.length_b   1.000
_cell.length_c   1.000
_cell.angle_alpha   90.00
_cell.angle_beta   90.00
_cell.angle_gamma   90.00
#
_symmetry.space_group_name_H-M   'P 1'
#
loop_
_entity.id
_entity.type
_entity.pdbx_description
1 polymer ?
#
loop_
_entity_poly.entity_id
_entity_poly.type
_entity_poly.pdbx_seq_one_letter_code
_entity_poly.pdbx_strand_id
1 'polypeptide(L)' 'SDWGDFESATWSPDGKQLVFSRRRNGHSEICTIFANGKGMRVLFPLKGNQAYPRWSPRP' A
#
# COMPACT_ATOMS: atom_id res chain seq x y z
N SER A 1 0.73 20.94 6.98
CA SER A 1 1.46 20.35 5.84
C SER A 1 0.83 19.02 5.52
N ASP A 2 -0.08 19.04 4.55
CA ASP A 2 -1.06 18.01 4.24
C ASP A 2 -0.46 16.89 3.36
N TRP A 3 0.68 16.33 3.79
CA TRP A 3 1.43 15.30 3.06
C TRP A 3 1.20 13.90 3.65
N GLY A 4 0.01 13.64 4.20
CA GLY A 4 -0.18 12.60 5.20
C GLY A 4 -1.44 11.74 5.06
N ASP A 5 -2.08 11.64 3.90
CA ASP A 5 -3.21 10.71 3.73
C ASP A 5 -2.94 9.56 2.74
N PHE A 6 -1.70 9.48 2.22
CA PHE A 6 -1.13 8.30 1.54
C PHE A 6 -0.08 7.62 2.44
N GLU A 7 -0.31 7.58 3.75
CA GLU A 7 0.67 7.51 4.87
C GLU A 7 1.84 6.52 4.80
N SER A 8 1.92 5.61 3.83
CA SER A 8 3.00 4.62 3.75
C SER A 8 3.11 3.96 2.38
N ALA A 9 3.25 4.73 1.31
CA ALA A 9 3.54 4.15 0.01
C ALA A 9 5.01 3.67 -0.07
N THR A 10 5.25 2.46 -0.57
CA THR A 10 6.61 1.94 -0.80
C THR A 10 6.69 1.12 -2.08
N TRP A 11 7.77 1.33 -2.82
CA TRP A 11 8.06 0.66 -4.08
C TRP A 11 8.56 -0.76 -3.85
N SER A 12 8.14 -1.68 -4.72
CA SER A 12 8.76 -3.00 -4.81
C SER A 12 10.23 -2.86 -5.19
N PRO A 13 11.12 -3.78 -4.76
CA PRO A 13 12.54 -3.72 -5.08
C PRO A 13 12.85 -3.73 -6.59
N ASP A 14 11.94 -4.29 -7.40
CA ASP A 14 12.05 -4.29 -8.87
C ASP A 14 11.40 -3.06 -9.54
N GLY A 15 10.88 -2.12 -8.76
CA GLY A 15 10.24 -0.89 -9.26
C GLY A 15 8.93 -1.11 -10.02
N LYS A 16 8.37 -2.31 -10.02
CA LYS A 16 7.17 -2.64 -10.82
C LYS A 16 5.85 -2.37 -10.10
N GLN A 17 5.87 -2.28 -8.78
CA GLN A 17 4.66 -2.17 -7.97
C GLN A 17 4.82 -1.17 -6.83
N LEU A 18 3.72 -0.53 -6.46
CA LEU A 18 3.57 0.22 -5.21
C LEU A 18 2.72 -0.60 -4.25
N VAL A 19 3.08 -0.58 -2.97
CA VAL A 19 2.15 -0.94 -1.88
C VAL A 19 1.86 0.32 -1.06
N PHE A 20 0.61 0.55 -0.66
CA PHE A 20 0.19 1.73 0.09
C PHE A 20 -1.00 1.41 1.01
N SER A 21 -1.18 2.22 2.05
CA SER A 21 -2.39 2.16 2.89
C SER A 21 -3.49 3.03 2.29
N ARG A 22 -4.71 2.51 2.22
CA ARG A 22 -5.90 3.18 1.72
C ARG A 22 -6.97 3.15 2.80
N ARG A 23 -7.49 4.31 3.16
CA ARG A 23 -8.65 4.40 4.07
C ARG A 23 -9.95 4.16 3.29
N ARG A 24 -10.76 3.19 3.73
CA ARG A 24 -12.09 2.91 3.19
C ARG A 24 -13.04 2.51 4.31
N ASN A 25 -14.25 3.08 4.34
CA ASN A 25 -15.31 2.74 5.30
C ASN A 25 -14.86 2.79 6.79
N GLY A 26 -13.97 3.71 7.13
CA GLY A 26 -13.50 3.91 8.51
C GLY A 26 -12.33 3.02 8.92
N HIS A 27 -11.85 2.10 8.07
CA HIS A 27 -10.65 1.30 8.30
C HIS A 27 -9.58 1.49 7.22
N SER A 28 -8.33 1.21 7.56
CA SER A 28 -7.20 1.26 6.62
C SER A 28 -6.89 -0.12 6.03
N GLU A 29 -6.80 -0.21 4.71
CA GLU A 29 -6.53 -1.43 3.92
C GLU A 29 -5.17 -1.28 3.20
N ILE A 30 -4.34 -2.32 3.20
CA ILE A 30 -3.12 -2.32 2.37
C ILE A 30 -3.45 -2.76 0.95
N CYS A 31 -3.13 -1.89 0.00
CA CYS A 31 -3.33 -2.11 -1.43
C CYS A 31 -1.98 -2.21 -2.15
N THR A 32 -1.94 -2.99 -3.23
CA THR A 32 -0.86 -2.93 -4.23
C THR A 32 -1.40 -2.46 -5.57
N ILE A 33 -0.56 -1.80 -6.36
CA ILE A 33 -0.84 -1.33 -7.71
C ILE A 33 0.43 -1.44 -8.57
N PHE A 34 0.29 -1.69 -9.87
CA PHE A 34 1.43 -1.64 -10.79
C PHE A 34 1.88 -0.20 -11.04
N ALA A 35 3.16 -0.01 -11.38
CA ALA A 35 3.76 1.28 -11.72
C ALA A 35 3.02 2.02 -12.86
N ASN A 36 2.36 1.27 -13.74
CA ASN A 36 1.54 1.80 -14.83
C ASN A 36 0.12 2.22 -14.40
N GLY A 37 -0.18 2.22 -13.10
CA GLY A 37 -1.47 2.59 -12.53
C GLY A 37 -2.58 1.53 -12.68
N LYS A 38 -2.28 0.34 -13.20
CA LYS A 38 -3.27 -0.73 -13.39
C LYS A 38 -3.21 -1.79 -12.28
N GLY A 39 -4.24 -2.64 -12.24
CA GLY A 39 -4.24 -3.86 -11.43
C GLY A 39 -4.23 -3.64 -9.92
N MET A 40 -4.85 -2.56 -9.45
CA MET A 40 -4.97 -2.31 -8.01
C MET A 40 -5.73 -3.45 -7.32
N ARG A 41 -5.16 -3.99 -6.24
CA ARG A 41 -5.80 -5.01 -5.40
C ARG A 41 -5.47 -4.84 -3.93
N VAL A 42 -6.37 -5.30 -3.05
CA VAL A 42 -6.13 -5.37 -1.60
C VAL A 42 -5.29 -6.61 -1.30
N LEU A 43 -4.21 -6.46 -0.53
CA LEU A 43 -3.31 -7.58 -0.17
C LEU A 43 -3.83 -8.38 1.03
N PHE A 44 -4.50 -7.71 1.98
CA PHE A 44 -4.93 -8.33 3.23
C PHE A 44 -6.32 -7.84 3.64
N PRO A 45 -7.38 -8.65 3.46
CA PRO A 45 -8.70 -8.36 4.02
C PRO A 45 -8.74 -8.74 5.51
N LEU A 46 -7.84 -8.16 6.31
CA LEU A 46 -7.80 -8.39 7.75
C LEU A 46 -8.72 -7.40 8.47
N LYS A 47 -9.32 -7.83 9.58
CA LYS A 47 -10.09 -6.92 10.45
C LYS A 47 -9.12 -5.98 11.17
N GLY A 48 -9.51 -4.71 11.30
CA GLY A 48 -8.72 -3.66 11.95
C GLY A 48 -7.87 -2.82 10.99
N ASN A 49 -7.30 -1.74 11.51
CA ASN A 49 -6.51 -0.78 10.71
C ASN A 49 -5.16 -1.37 10.31
N GLN A 50 -4.88 -1.38 9.01
CA GLN A 50 -3.59 -1.77 8.45
C GLN A 50 -2.82 -0.54 7.96
N ALA A 51 -1.64 -0.31 8.50
CA ALA A 51 -0.78 0.84 8.19
C ALA A 51 0.70 0.42 8.04
N TYR A 52 1.52 1.30 7.48
CA TYR A 52 2.98 1.13 7.39
C TYR A 52 3.50 -0.15 6.70
N PRO A 53 3.01 -0.53 5.50
CA PRO A 53 3.59 -1.63 4.75
C PRO A 53 5.05 -1.35 4.36
N ARG A 54 5.89 -2.40 4.38
CA ARG A 54 7.27 -2.37 3.87
C ARG A 54 7.57 -3.61 3.02
N TRP A 55 8.30 -3.43 1.92
CA TRP A 55 8.89 -4.54 1.19
C TRP A 55 10.14 -5.06 1.91
N SER A 56 10.31 -6.37 1.99
CA SER A 56 11.59 -6.95 2.37
C SER A 56 12.59 -6.76 1.21
N PRO A 57 13.84 -6.35 1.47
CA PRO A 57 14.88 -6.45 0.46
C PRO A 57 15.03 -7.92 0.04
N ARG A 58 15.30 -8.17 -1.24
CA ARG A 58 15.65 -9.53 -1.67
C ARG A 58 17.02 -9.89 -1.06
N PRO A 59 17.24 -11.14 -0.62
CA PRO A 59 18.59 -11.63 -0.30
C PRO A 59 19.50 -11.59 -1.52
#